data_AF-A0A3D0D1C8-F1
#
_entry.id   AF-A0A3D0D1C8-F1
#
_cell.length_a   1.000
_cell.length_b   1.000
_cell.length_c   1.000
_cell.angle_alpha   90.00
_cell.angle_beta   90.00
_cell.angle_gamma   90.00
#
_symmetry.space_group_name_H-M   'P 1'
#
loop_
_entity.id
_entity.type
_entity.pdbx_description
1 polymer ?
#
loop_
_entity_poly.entity_id
_entity_poly.type
_entity_poly.pdbx_seq_one_letter_code
_entity_poly.pdbx_strand_id
1 'polypeptide(L)'
;MARFSWMRRELYRRLFIVLGSVGLLFGVVASRVGAAAGDPTFIHLPTVVESTLTRSVAGRLCPAGYHDPTRWHPLIDPATGCHFNHEHKDDPHVLDDVFGPVETYLGGYSISHPWQTGPTGTEENHHKHESYGWFVLRDLPPSASRSQNGAIDDKSDVAFVKNIRVQVHSDMHAGGVGTRFHSVWIEVQVCYRTDPNDCGIARFGGHQDYGELRVDGVWVPLPGDPDPKDIDRLIASRNHSSTNHTVAWVGRFNDANGPIAYAGVRHSTKDAWQTIDPLNPLALNLTCPDFQCAMNGSTARLDFFIIRPRHLKTGDRFARLNFRGYADRNLRAVTGCTALGPDCIPLVLENFPNLRMVQFRNSGVWREYDSSPPGQHWIEYPN
;
A
#
# COMPACT_ATOMS: atom_id res chain seq x y z
N MET A 1 -41.20 8.25 26.65
CA MET A 1 -40.84 8.42 28.08
C MET A 1 -40.27 7.11 28.60
N ALA A 2 -39.50 7.13 29.72
CA ALA A 2 -38.61 6.06 30.19
C ALA A 2 -37.51 5.69 29.15
N ARG A 3 -36.20 5.85 29.38
CA ARG A 3 -35.30 5.63 30.55
C ARG A 3 -35.16 4.15 30.97
N PHE A 4 -34.05 3.56 30.56
CA PHE A 4 -33.25 2.66 31.39
C PHE A 4 -31.84 3.24 31.53
N SER A 5 -31.09 2.85 32.58
CA SER A 5 -29.90 3.60 32.98
C SER A 5 -28.93 2.80 33.87
N TRP A 6 -27.66 3.24 33.89
CA TRP A 6 -26.58 2.84 34.81
C TRP A 6 -26.07 1.40 34.74
N MET A 7 -24.79 1.26 34.38
CA MET A 7 -23.77 0.85 35.37
C MET A 7 -22.56 1.80 35.27
N ARG A 8 -21.82 1.93 36.37
CA ARG A 8 -20.70 2.88 36.54
C ARG A 8 -19.82 2.35 37.69
N ARG A 9 -18.51 2.63 37.64
CA ARG A 9 -17.51 2.47 38.74
C ARG A 9 -17.07 1.02 39.08
N GLU A 10 -15.90 0.72 39.68
CA GLU A 10 -14.58 1.41 39.83
C GLU A 10 -13.58 0.46 40.57
N LEU A 11 -12.34 0.92 40.85
CA LEU A 11 -11.24 0.26 41.59
C LEU A 11 -10.52 -0.90 40.84
N TYR A 12 -9.26 -1.28 41.12
CA TYR A 12 -8.32 -0.95 42.23
C TYR A 12 -6.96 -0.38 41.76
N ARG A 13 -6.00 -0.16 42.68
CA ARG A 13 -4.80 0.71 42.52
C ARG A 13 -3.63 0.26 43.43
N ARG A 14 -2.37 0.36 42.97
CA ARG A 14 -1.09 0.14 43.71
C ARG A 14 -0.80 -1.34 44.08
N LEU A 15 0.43 -1.81 44.37
CA LEU A 15 1.82 -1.26 44.40
C LEU A 15 2.79 -2.41 43.92
N PHE A 16 4.13 -2.49 44.06
CA PHE A 16 5.14 -1.75 44.84
C PHE A 16 6.53 -1.63 44.13
N ILE A 17 7.65 -1.91 44.80
CA ILE A 17 9.06 -1.68 44.40
C ILE A 17 9.94 -2.87 44.84
N VAL A 18 11.01 -3.20 44.10
CA VAL A 18 12.24 -3.84 44.61
C VAL A 18 13.49 -3.23 43.95
N LEU A 19 14.57 -3.03 44.72
CA LEU A 19 15.94 -2.63 44.30
C LEU A 19 16.85 -3.89 44.31
N GLY A 20 18.02 -4.03 43.69
CA GLY A 20 18.94 -3.08 43.02
C GLY A 20 20.39 -3.36 43.49
N SER A 21 21.35 -3.53 42.56
CA SER A 21 22.82 -3.64 42.76
C SER A 21 23.49 -3.33 41.40
N VAL A 22 24.49 -2.46 41.23
CA VAL A 22 25.82 -2.25 41.87
C VAL A 22 26.86 -3.30 41.44
N GLY A 23 27.90 -2.83 40.73
CA GLY A 23 29.06 -3.64 40.31
C GLY A 23 29.94 -2.92 39.27
N LEU A 24 31.01 -2.26 39.71
CA LEU A 24 31.97 -1.54 38.87
C LEU A 24 33.37 -2.15 39.06
N LEU A 25 34.18 -2.32 38.00
CA LEU A 25 35.65 -2.35 38.10
C LEU A 25 36.35 -2.26 36.74
N PHE A 26 37.51 -1.60 36.72
CA PHE A 26 38.44 -1.50 35.59
C PHE A 26 39.47 -2.64 35.61
N GLY A 27 40.04 -2.95 34.44
CA GLY A 27 41.21 -3.84 34.33
C GLY A 27 42.09 -3.44 33.14
N VAL A 28 43.20 -2.73 33.40
CA VAL A 28 44.23 -2.42 32.41
C VAL A 28 45.47 -3.26 32.70
N VAL A 29 46.00 -3.96 31.69
CA VAL A 29 47.29 -4.65 31.73
C VAL A 29 48.04 -4.37 30.44
N ALA A 30 49.35 -4.10 30.50
CA ALA A 30 50.17 -3.78 29.35
C ALA A 30 51.55 -4.47 29.38
N SER A 31 51.96 -4.93 28.19
CA SER A 31 53.34 -5.03 27.71
C SER A 31 54.38 -5.91 28.42
N ARG A 32 54.86 -6.93 27.69
CA ARG A 32 56.28 -7.15 27.30
C ARG A 32 56.29 -8.15 26.13
N VAL A 33 56.64 -7.73 24.91
CA VAL A 33 57.99 -7.54 24.37
C VAL A 33 58.78 -8.85 24.23
N GLY A 34 58.96 -9.27 22.97
CA GLY A 34 59.96 -10.22 22.50
C GLY A 34 60.32 -9.82 21.06
N ALA A 35 61.60 -9.75 20.72
CA ALA A 35 62.07 -9.20 19.45
C ALA A 35 62.80 -10.25 18.61
N ALA A 36 62.61 -10.18 17.30
CA ALA A 36 63.42 -10.87 16.30
C ALA A 36 63.69 -9.91 15.14
N ALA A 37 64.93 -9.86 14.66
CA ALA A 37 65.32 -9.05 13.52
C ALA A 37 65.30 -9.88 12.23
N GLY A 38 64.88 -9.28 11.13
CA GLY A 38 64.88 -9.87 9.78
C GLY A 38 64.88 -8.76 8.72
N ASP A 39 65.43 -9.07 7.54
CA ASP A 39 65.70 -8.07 6.51
C ASP A 39 64.43 -7.40 5.94
N PRO A 40 64.50 -6.11 5.56
CA PRO A 40 63.46 -5.45 4.80
C PRO A 40 63.52 -5.88 3.33
N THR A 41 62.91 -7.02 3.00
CA THR A 41 62.46 -7.27 1.63
C THR A 41 61.49 -6.16 1.21
N PHE A 42 61.59 -5.72 -0.05
CA PHE A 42 60.66 -4.73 -0.61
C PHE A 42 59.27 -5.35 -0.78
N ILE A 43 58.46 -5.27 0.29
CA ILE A 43 57.04 -5.52 0.23
C ILE A 43 56.43 -4.35 -0.56
N HIS A 44 55.81 -4.65 -1.70
CA HIS A 44 54.83 -3.74 -2.29
C HIS A 44 53.71 -3.57 -1.26
N LEU A 45 53.71 -2.43 -0.56
CA LEU A 45 52.54 -1.99 0.19
C LEU A 45 51.36 -2.03 -0.79
N PRO A 46 50.22 -2.66 -0.45
CA PRO A 46 49.03 -2.44 -1.23
C PRO A 46 48.77 -0.93 -1.21
N THR A 47 48.50 -0.35 -2.38
CA THR A 47 48.05 1.04 -2.43
C THR A 47 46.89 1.14 -1.46
N VAL A 48 47.05 1.97 -0.42
CA VAL A 48 45.92 2.44 0.35
C VAL A 48 45.15 3.32 -0.62
N VAL A 49 44.27 2.68 -1.39
CA VAL A 49 43.10 3.34 -1.96
C VAL A 49 42.53 4.08 -0.77
N GLU A 50 42.47 5.40 -0.85
CA GLU A 50 41.76 6.16 0.17
C GLU A 50 40.37 5.55 0.24
N SER A 51 40.10 4.87 1.36
CA SER A 51 38.74 4.62 1.79
C SER A 51 38.15 6.01 1.88
N THR A 52 37.41 6.40 0.84
CA THR A 52 36.73 7.69 0.75
C THR A 52 35.90 7.75 2.01
N LEU A 53 36.36 8.56 2.97
CA LEU A 53 35.65 8.85 4.20
C LEU A 53 34.28 9.32 3.77
N THR A 54 33.30 8.41 3.84
CA THR A 54 31.94 8.59 3.35
C THR A 54 31.30 9.63 4.23
N ARG A 55 31.54 10.89 3.85
CA ARG A 55 31.28 12.10 4.61
C ARG A 55 29.81 12.07 5.00
N SER A 56 29.55 11.73 6.26
CA SER A 56 28.27 11.15 6.67
C SER A 56 27.09 11.88 6.05
N VAL A 57 26.35 11.14 5.22
CA VAL A 57 25.14 11.60 4.54
C VAL A 57 23.91 11.52 5.46
N ALA A 58 24.10 11.10 6.71
CA ALA A 58 23.06 11.07 7.73
C ALA A 58 22.35 12.44 7.86
N GLY A 59 21.03 12.44 7.73
CA GLY A 59 20.22 13.67 7.75
C GLY A 59 20.43 14.59 6.54
N ARG A 60 20.75 14.01 5.37
CA ARG A 60 20.83 14.70 4.08
C ARG A 60 20.13 13.88 2.99
N LEU A 61 19.78 14.51 1.88
CA LEU A 61 19.26 13.82 0.71
C LEU A 61 20.24 12.75 0.21
N CYS A 62 19.73 11.55 -0.07
CA CYS A 62 20.51 10.45 -0.61
C CYS A 62 21.11 10.80 -2.00
N PRO A 63 22.35 10.38 -2.32
CA PRO A 63 22.91 10.59 -3.65
C PRO A 63 22.08 9.90 -4.74
N ALA A 64 21.95 10.49 -5.93
CA ALA A 64 21.04 10.01 -6.98
C ALA A 64 21.23 8.54 -7.41
N GLY A 65 22.42 7.94 -7.18
CA GLY A 65 22.69 6.52 -7.43
C GLY A 65 22.27 5.55 -6.30
N TYR A 66 21.66 6.04 -5.22
CA TYR A 66 21.13 5.22 -4.11
C TYR A 66 19.64 4.88 -4.30
N HIS A 67 18.96 5.53 -5.24
CA HIS A 67 17.55 5.30 -5.54
C HIS A 67 17.40 4.30 -6.69
N ASP A 68 16.72 3.17 -6.42
CA ASP A 68 16.28 2.21 -7.44
C ASP A 68 14.75 2.33 -7.59
N PRO A 69 14.23 2.90 -8.70
CA PRO A 69 12.80 3.11 -8.90
C PRO A 69 11.98 1.82 -9.11
N THR A 70 12.62 0.65 -8.96
CA THR A 70 11.96 -0.67 -8.97
C THR A 70 11.81 -1.25 -7.57
N ARG A 71 12.31 -0.58 -6.52
CA ARG A 71 12.44 -1.13 -5.17
C ARG A 71 11.76 -0.27 -4.12
N TRP A 72 11.12 -0.95 -3.16
CA TRP A 72 10.74 -0.32 -1.91
C TRP A 72 12.00 0.09 -1.12
N HIS A 73 11.95 1.28 -0.54
CA HIS A 73 12.90 1.74 0.45
C HIS A 73 12.14 2.50 1.56
N PRO A 74 12.66 2.52 2.80
CA PRO A 74 12.17 3.44 3.82
C PRO A 74 12.52 4.89 3.45
N LEU A 75 11.85 5.87 4.07
CA LEU A 75 12.15 7.30 3.90
C LEU A 75 13.60 7.66 4.29
N ILE A 76 14.20 6.92 5.23
CA ILE A 76 15.59 7.07 5.67
C ILE A 76 16.33 5.75 5.41
N ASP A 77 17.36 5.77 4.57
CA ASP A 77 18.21 4.61 4.31
C ASP A 77 18.89 4.11 5.61
N PRO A 78 18.66 2.86 6.04
CA PRO A 78 19.24 2.33 7.26
C PRO A 78 20.76 2.09 7.17
N ALA A 79 21.36 2.06 5.97
CA ALA A 79 22.79 1.83 5.81
C ALA A 79 23.64 3.09 6.01
N THR A 80 23.15 4.27 5.61
CA THR A 80 23.90 5.54 5.65
C THR A 80 23.20 6.67 6.41
N GLY A 81 21.90 6.52 6.72
CA GLY A 81 21.07 7.53 7.39
C GLY A 81 20.68 8.72 6.50
N CYS A 82 20.98 8.70 5.20
CA CYS A 82 20.43 9.68 4.27
C CYS A 82 18.91 9.49 4.14
N HIS A 83 18.19 10.54 3.77
CA HIS A 83 16.77 10.47 3.46
C HIS A 83 16.52 10.55 1.97
N PHE A 84 15.45 9.92 1.51
CA PHE A 84 14.91 10.13 0.18
C PHE A 84 14.03 11.41 0.17
N ASN A 85 13.50 11.75 -0.99
CA ASN A 85 12.59 12.89 -1.22
C ASN A 85 11.12 12.45 -1.44
N HIS A 86 10.83 11.18 -1.18
CA HIS A 86 9.50 10.57 -1.22
C HIS A 86 9.51 9.28 -0.38
N GLU A 87 8.33 8.70 -0.11
CA GLU A 87 8.19 7.51 0.74
C GLU A 87 7.23 6.45 0.19
N HIS A 88 7.68 5.20 0.13
CA HIS A 88 6.85 4.07 -0.33
C HIS A 88 5.95 3.44 0.75
N LYS A 89 5.72 4.18 1.84
CA LYS A 89 4.81 3.89 2.96
C LYS A 89 5.20 2.61 3.73
N ASP A 90 4.26 1.70 4.02
CA ASP A 90 4.53 0.48 4.79
C ASP A 90 5.57 -0.43 4.08
N ASP A 91 6.38 -1.17 4.86
CA ASP A 91 7.32 -2.15 4.30
C ASP A 91 6.58 -3.42 3.82
N PRO A 92 6.57 -3.74 2.51
CA PRO A 92 5.90 -4.93 2.00
C PRO A 92 6.49 -6.24 2.52
N HIS A 93 7.79 -6.26 2.88
CA HIS A 93 8.51 -7.47 3.29
C HIS A 93 8.12 -7.95 4.70
N VAL A 94 7.40 -7.12 5.48
CA VAL A 94 6.78 -7.47 6.78
C VAL A 94 5.78 -8.64 6.69
N LEU A 95 5.37 -9.05 5.48
CA LEU A 95 4.55 -10.23 5.21
C LEU A 95 5.19 -11.26 4.26
N ASP A 96 6.51 -11.22 4.03
CA ASP A 96 7.20 -12.21 3.18
C ASP A 96 7.18 -13.63 3.76
N ASP A 97 7.02 -13.80 5.08
CA ASP A 97 6.78 -15.10 5.72
C ASP A 97 5.37 -15.66 5.46
N VAL A 98 4.42 -14.80 5.07
CA VAL A 98 3.02 -15.15 4.77
C VAL A 98 2.79 -15.31 3.27
N PHE A 99 3.38 -14.44 2.45
CA PHE A 99 3.14 -14.36 1.01
C PHE A 99 4.33 -14.76 0.12
N GLY A 100 5.55 -14.80 0.66
CA GLY A 100 6.79 -14.87 -0.10
C GLY A 100 7.24 -13.50 -0.63
N PRO A 101 8.51 -13.35 -1.07
CA PRO A 101 9.05 -12.10 -1.59
C PRO A 101 8.21 -11.52 -2.74
N VAL A 102 7.81 -10.26 -2.59
CA VAL A 102 6.86 -9.58 -3.48
C VAL A 102 7.32 -9.54 -4.95
N GLU A 103 8.63 -9.43 -5.17
CA GLU A 103 9.30 -9.47 -6.47
C GLU A 103 8.93 -10.70 -7.31
N THR A 104 8.57 -11.80 -6.65
CA THR A 104 8.23 -13.09 -7.27
C THR A 104 7.07 -12.97 -8.25
N TYR A 105 6.14 -12.04 -8.01
CA TYR A 105 4.96 -11.83 -8.86
C TYR A 105 5.05 -10.55 -9.70
N LEU A 106 5.86 -9.57 -9.30
CA LEU A 106 6.03 -8.32 -10.03
C LEU A 106 7.22 -8.32 -11.02
N GLY A 107 7.98 -9.43 -11.09
CA GLY A 107 9.05 -9.63 -12.06
C GLY A 107 10.42 -9.07 -11.64
N GLY A 108 10.70 -9.07 -10.33
CA GLY A 108 11.91 -8.48 -9.75
C GLY A 108 11.71 -7.12 -9.07
N TYR A 109 10.49 -6.57 -9.14
CA TYR A 109 10.11 -5.25 -8.62
C TYR A 109 9.44 -5.38 -7.24
N SER A 110 9.74 -4.48 -6.29
CA SER A 110 8.96 -4.32 -5.04
C SER A 110 8.22 -2.99 -4.96
N ILE A 111 8.57 -2.04 -5.85
CA ILE A 111 7.76 -0.88 -6.23
C ILE A 111 7.62 -0.89 -7.75
N SER A 112 6.51 -0.34 -8.25
CA SER A 112 6.21 -0.25 -9.68
C SER A 112 5.76 -1.59 -10.31
N HIS A 113 4.73 -1.52 -11.17
CA HIS A 113 4.04 -2.67 -11.77
C HIS A 113 4.21 -2.68 -13.29
N PRO A 114 4.42 -3.84 -13.95
CA PRO A 114 4.38 -3.96 -15.41
C PRO A 114 3.05 -3.55 -16.10
N TRP A 115 2.01 -3.19 -15.34
CA TRP A 115 0.68 -2.80 -15.82
C TRP A 115 0.27 -1.35 -15.55
N GLN A 116 1.19 -0.43 -15.20
CA GLN A 116 0.85 0.99 -14.95
C GLN A 116 0.26 1.72 -16.17
N THR A 117 0.63 1.31 -17.38
CA THR A 117 0.25 2.05 -18.59
C THR A 117 -1.22 1.78 -18.97
N GLY A 118 -2.03 2.83 -18.83
CA GLY A 118 -3.38 2.91 -19.42
C GLY A 118 -3.35 2.62 -20.93
N PRO A 119 -4.46 2.16 -21.53
CA PRO A 119 -4.48 1.73 -22.94
C PRO A 119 -4.19 2.86 -23.95
N THR A 120 -4.30 4.12 -23.52
CA THR A 120 -3.92 5.35 -24.25
C THR A 120 -2.44 5.71 -24.12
N GLY A 121 -1.72 5.09 -23.18
CA GLY A 121 -0.31 5.35 -22.89
C GLY A 121 -0.02 6.63 -22.09
N THR A 122 -1.03 7.39 -21.65
CA THR A 122 -0.84 8.79 -21.23
C THR A 122 -1.23 9.17 -19.80
N GLU A 123 -1.97 8.33 -19.05
CA GLU A 123 -2.80 8.86 -17.94
C GLU A 123 -2.30 8.62 -16.51
N GLU A 124 -1.52 7.57 -16.22
CA GLU A 124 -1.08 7.27 -14.83
C GLU A 124 0.37 7.72 -14.56
N ASN A 125 1.37 6.97 -15.03
CA ASN A 125 2.80 7.25 -14.78
C ASN A 125 3.26 8.66 -15.19
N HIS A 126 2.64 9.29 -16.20
CA HIS A 126 3.00 10.65 -16.62
C HIS A 126 2.58 11.75 -15.62
N HIS A 127 1.66 11.45 -14.70
CA HIS A 127 1.17 12.41 -13.71
C HIS A 127 1.55 12.05 -12.26
N LYS A 128 1.98 10.80 -12.00
CA LYS A 128 2.00 10.20 -10.64
C LYS A 128 3.26 9.41 -10.29
N HIS A 129 4.37 9.58 -11.02
CA HIS A 129 5.52 8.65 -11.01
C HIS A 129 6.11 8.30 -9.63
N GLU A 130 6.01 9.17 -8.63
CA GLU A 130 6.48 8.91 -7.26
C GLU A 130 5.47 8.16 -6.37
N SER A 131 4.18 8.25 -6.67
CA SER A 131 3.08 7.97 -5.73
C SER A 131 2.71 6.48 -5.61
N TYR A 132 3.70 5.62 -5.44
CA TYR A 132 3.52 4.19 -5.13
C TYR A 132 3.54 3.98 -3.63
N GLY A 133 2.39 3.66 -3.05
CA GLY A 133 2.25 3.36 -1.63
C GLY A 133 1.87 1.91 -1.36
N TRP A 134 2.55 1.30 -0.39
CA TRP A 134 2.12 0.05 0.22
C TRP A 134 1.25 0.28 1.46
N PHE A 135 0.23 -0.56 1.59
CA PHE A 135 -0.60 -0.69 2.79
C PHE A 135 -0.51 -2.13 3.28
N VAL A 136 0.05 -2.34 4.47
CA VAL A 136 0.41 -3.66 5.00
C VAL A 136 -0.23 -3.87 6.37
N LEU A 137 -1.13 -4.86 6.47
CA LEU A 137 -1.77 -5.23 7.73
C LEU A 137 -1.57 -6.70 8.06
N ARG A 138 -1.09 -6.92 9.27
CA ARG A 138 -0.71 -8.22 9.83
C ARG A 138 -1.63 -8.66 10.97
N ASP A 139 -1.86 -9.96 11.07
CA ASP A 139 -2.53 -10.67 12.18
C ASP A 139 -3.85 -10.03 12.64
N LEU A 140 -4.66 -9.65 11.66
CA LEU A 140 -5.97 -9.01 11.84
C LEU A 140 -6.96 -9.93 12.57
N PRO A 141 -7.69 -9.40 13.56
CA PRO A 141 -8.67 -10.20 14.31
C PRO A 141 -9.90 -10.53 13.44
N PRO A 142 -10.60 -11.65 13.69
CA PRO A 142 -11.83 -12.00 12.98
C PRO A 142 -12.93 -10.93 13.02
N SER A 143 -12.87 -9.97 13.94
CA SER A 143 -13.79 -8.83 14.01
C SER A 143 -13.59 -7.79 12.88
N ALA A 144 -12.39 -7.69 12.27
CA ALA A 144 -12.02 -6.67 11.28
C ALA A 144 -12.61 -6.91 9.86
N SER A 145 -13.24 -8.06 9.64
CA SER A 145 -13.88 -8.39 8.35
C SER A 145 -15.15 -9.23 8.54
N ARG A 146 -15.95 -9.30 7.48
CA ARG A 146 -17.15 -10.14 7.35
C ARG A 146 -17.08 -10.91 6.04
N SER A 147 -17.62 -12.11 6.00
CA SER A 147 -17.70 -12.95 4.82
C SER A 147 -19.11 -13.45 4.56
N GLN A 148 -19.32 -14.05 3.39
CA GLN A 148 -20.50 -14.84 3.07
C GLN A 148 -20.05 -16.11 2.36
N ASN A 149 -20.46 -17.29 2.84
CA ASN A 149 -20.08 -18.57 2.26
C ASN A 149 -20.48 -18.72 0.77
N GLY A 150 -19.61 -19.35 -0.01
CA GLY A 150 -19.78 -19.74 -1.41
C GLY A 150 -20.74 -20.91 -1.62
N ALA A 151 -20.92 -21.76 -0.61
CA ALA A 151 -21.78 -22.95 -0.70
C ALA A 151 -23.26 -22.60 -0.97
N ILE A 152 -23.98 -23.52 -1.59
CA ILE A 152 -25.41 -23.40 -1.93
C ILE A 152 -26.22 -23.15 -0.65
N ASP A 153 -27.09 -22.14 -0.73
CA ASP A 153 -27.96 -21.60 0.34
C ASP A 153 -27.32 -21.21 1.69
N ASP A 154 -26.04 -21.52 1.93
CA ASP A 154 -25.28 -20.97 3.05
C ASP A 154 -25.04 -19.45 2.84
N LYS A 155 -25.38 -18.67 3.87
CA LYS A 155 -25.14 -17.22 3.97
C LYS A 155 -24.36 -16.86 5.23
N SER A 156 -23.83 -17.86 5.95
CA SER A 156 -23.09 -17.65 7.19
C SER A 156 -21.75 -16.96 6.92
N ASP A 157 -21.33 -16.17 7.91
CA ASP A 157 -20.02 -15.56 7.96
C ASP A 157 -19.03 -16.58 8.51
N VAL A 158 -18.27 -17.22 7.62
CA VAL A 158 -17.41 -18.37 7.92
C VAL A 158 -15.92 -18.05 7.96
N ALA A 159 -15.49 -16.93 7.38
CA ALA A 159 -14.09 -16.60 7.17
C ALA A 159 -13.78 -15.12 7.46
N PHE A 160 -12.49 -14.80 7.60
CA PHE A 160 -11.98 -13.46 7.85
C PHE A 160 -10.64 -13.22 7.15
N VAL A 161 -10.33 -11.97 6.81
CA VAL A 161 -8.99 -11.54 6.38
C VAL A 161 -8.07 -11.53 7.61
N LYS A 162 -6.96 -12.28 7.55
CA LYS A 162 -5.94 -12.35 8.61
C LYS A 162 -4.71 -11.49 8.28
N ASN A 163 -4.24 -11.53 7.04
CA ASN A 163 -3.11 -10.75 6.55
C ASN A 163 -3.45 -10.14 5.18
N ILE A 164 -2.97 -8.93 4.90
CA ILE A 164 -3.14 -8.28 3.60
C ILE A 164 -1.99 -7.30 3.34
N ARG A 165 -1.44 -7.30 2.12
CA ARG A 165 -0.67 -6.16 1.58
C ARG A 165 -1.26 -5.70 0.25
N VAL A 166 -1.32 -4.40 0.05
CA VAL A 166 -1.81 -3.76 -1.18
C VAL A 166 -0.80 -2.70 -1.63
N GLN A 167 -0.28 -2.80 -2.84
CA GLN A 167 0.35 -1.66 -3.51
C GLN A 167 -0.73 -0.93 -4.29
N VAL A 168 -0.77 0.39 -4.13
CA VAL A 168 -1.59 1.29 -4.94
C VAL A 168 -0.64 2.30 -5.56
N HIS A 169 -0.59 2.34 -6.89
CA HIS A 169 -0.09 3.52 -7.57
C HIS A 169 -1.20 4.56 -7.48
N SER A 170 -1.08 5.50 -6.55
CA SER A 170 -2.07 6.56 -6.40
C SER A 170 -1.57 7.77 -5.65
N ASP A 171 -1.23 8.80 -6.43
CA ASP A 171 -1.54 10.17 -6.01
C ASP A 171 -3.06 10.22 -5.72
N MET A 172 -3.37 10.49 -4.45
CA MET A 172 -4.70 10.68 -3.85
C MET A 172 -4.87 12.13 -3.34
N HIS A 173 -4.07 13.05 -3.88
CA HIS A 173 -4.11 14.50 -3.67
C HIS A 173 -4.46 15.22 -4.99
N ALA A 174 -4.02 16.47 -5.13
CA ALA A 174 -4.27 17.35 -6.27
C ALA A 174 -3.94 16.75 -7.66
N GLY A 175 -2.67 16.38 -7.93
CA GLY A 175 -2.27 15.77 -9.22
C GLY A 175 -3.02 14.46 -9.50
N GLY A 176 -3.48 13.84 -8.42
CA GLY A 176 -4.28 12.65 -8.35
C GLY A 176 -5.55 12.78 -9.17
N VAL A 177 -6.18 13.94 -9.08
CA VAL A 177 -7.55 14.14 -9.51
C VAL A 177 -7.76 13.85 -11.00
N GLY A 178 -6.75 14.11 -11.84
CA GLY A 178 -6.86 14.03 -13.31
C GLY A 178 -7.00 12.59 -13.84
N THR A 179 -6.53 11.59 -13.10
CA THR A 179 -6.46 10.20 -13.57
C THR A 179 -7.65 9.37 -13.08
N ARG A 180 -8.35 8.71 -14.01
CA ARG A 180 -9.47 7.81 -13.73
C ARG A 180 -9.05 6.38 -13.35
N PHE A 181 -7.98 5.87 -13.97
CA PHE A 181 -7.55 4.48 -13.84
C PHE A 181 -6.28 4.33 -13.01
N HIS A 182 -6.32 3.39 -12.07
CA HIS A 182 -5.30 3.23 -11.04
C HIS A 182 -4.75 1.80 -10.99
N SER A 183 -3.44 1.63 -11.11
CA SER A 183 -2.79 0.32 -11.03
C SER A 183 -2.55 -0.13 -9.60
N VAL A 184 -2.97 -1.37 -9.32
CA VAL A 184 -2.84 -1.98 -8.00
C VAL A 184 -2.25 -3.38 -8.08
N TRP A 185 -1.70 -3.83 -6.95
CA TRP A 185 -1.40 -5.22 -6.65
C TRP A 185 -1.89 -5.53 -5.23
N ILE A 186 -2.50 -6.69 -5.05
CA ILE A 186 -3.19 -7.08 -3.82
C ILE A 186 -2.82 -8.53 -3.49
N GLU A 187 -2.31 -8.75 -2.29
CA GLU A 187 -2.12 -10.08 -1.71
C GLU A 187 -2.88 -10.17 -0.39
N VAL A 188 -3.74 -11.17 -0.23
CA VAL A 188 -4.57 -11.34 0.96
C VAL A 188 -4.61 -12.80 1.41
N GLN A 189 -4.50 -13.01 2.72
CA GLN A 189 -4.72 -14.30 3.37
C GLN A 189 -6.08 -14.28 4.08
N VAL A 190 -6.92 -15.25 3.76
CA VAL A 190 -8.26 -15.43 4.32
C VAL A 190 -8.35 -16.80 4.99
N CYS A 191 -8.80 -16.81 6.24
CA CYS A 191 -8.85 -18.01 7.08
C CYS A 191 -10.25 -18.27 7.61
N TYR A 192 -10.58 -19.52 7.93
CA TYR A 192 -11.87 -19.85 8.53
C TYR A 192 -11.96 -19.38 9.99
N ARG A 193 -13.16 -19.03 10.44
CA ARG A 193 -13.42 -18.60 11.83
C ARG A 193 -13.41 -19.75 12.82
N THR A 194 -13.69 -20.97 12.34
CA THR A 194 -13.66 -22.22 13.12
C THR A 194 -12.24 -22.72 13.35
N ASP A 195 -11.31 -22.41 12.46
CA ASP A 195 -9.87 -22.62 12.62
C ASP A 195 -9.10 -21.42 12.03
N PRO A 196 -8.65 -20.47 12.87
CA PRO A 196 -7.88 -19.29 12.44
C PRO A 196 -6.51 -19.56 11.81
N ASN A 197 -6.07 -20.82 11.72
CA ASN A 197 -4.87 -21.24 11.00
C ASN A 197 -5.19 -21.94 9.68
N ASP A 198 -6.45 -22.37 9.47
CA ASP A 198 -6.89 -22.95 8.22
C ASP A 198 -7.19 -21.85 7.18
N CYS A 199 -6.16 -21.52 6.40
CA CYS A 199 -6.07 -20.35 5.55
C CYS A 199 -5.94 -20.68 4.06
N GLY A 200 -6.17 -19.67 3.21
CA GLY A 200 -5.80 -19.65 1.80
C GLY A 200 -5.46 -18.23 1.35
N ILE A 201 -4.78 -18.11 0.20
CA ILE A 201 -4.22 -16.86 -0.30
C ILE A 201 -4.84 -16.49 -1.65
N ALA A 202 -5.08 -15.20 -1.88
CA ALA A 202 -5.36 -14.63 -3.19
C ALA A 202 -4.31 -13.57 -3.53
N ARG A 203 -3.81 -13.57 -4.77
CA ARG A 203 -2.89 -12.57 -5.32
C ARG A 203 -3.37 -12.10 -6.69
N PHE A 204 -3.48 -10.79 -6.91
CA PHE A 204 -3.97 -10.21 -8.16
C PHE A 204 -3.65 -8.72 -8.28
N GLY A 205 -3.62 -8.21 -9.51
CA GLY A 205 -3.47 -6.79 -9.80
C GLY A 205 -4.33 -6.34 -10.98
N GLY A 206 -4.12 -5.11 -11.45
CA GLY A 206 -4.81 -4.53 -12.61
C GLY A 206 -5.25 -3.10 -12.39
N HIS A 207 -6.22 -2.65 -13.18
CA HIS A 207 -6.72 -1.27 -13.16
C HIS A 207 -8.04 -1.18 -12.40
N GLN A 208 -8.00 -0.36 -11.35
CA GLN A 208 -9.18 0.15 -10.69
C GLN A 208 -9.67 1.40 -11.41
N ASP A 209 -10.90 1.34 -11.91
CA ASP A 209 -11.67 2.48 -12.39
C ASP A 209 -12.27 3.20 -11.18
N TYR A 210 -11.87 4.46 -10.99
CA TYR A 210 -12.36 5.33 -9.92
C TYR A 210 -13.56 6.20 -10.34
N GLY A 211 -14.12 6.02 -11.55
CA GLY A 211 -15.35 6.68 -11.99
C GLY A 211 -15.25 8.20 -12.10
N GLU A 212 -16.40 8.90 -12.08
CA GLU A 212 -16.46 10.37 -12.22
C GLU A 212 -15.74 11.13 -11.10
N LEU A 213 -15.23 12.32 -11.43
CA LEU A 213 -14.85 13.33 -10.44
C LEU A 213 -16.06 14.16 -9.97
N ARG A 214 -16.16 14.37 -8.65
CA ARG A 214 -17.05 15.34 -8.01
C ARG A 214 -16.31 16.26 -7.05
N VAL A 215 -16.62 17.55 -7.11
CA VAL A 215 -16.13 18.57 -6.16
C VAL A 215 -17.34 19.23 -5.49
N ASP A 216 -17.43 19.10 -4.17
CA ASP A 216 -18.56 19.50 -3.31
C ASP A 216 -19.93 19.06 -3.87
N GLY A 217 -19.95 17.86 -4.48
CA GLY A 217 -21.13 17.24 -5.08
C GLY A 217 -21.38 17.57 -6.55
N VAL A 218 -20.77 18.63 -7.09
CA VAL A 218 -20.84 19.02 -8.51
C VAL A 218 -19.96 18.08 -9.33
N TRP A 219 -20.46 17.59 -10.47
CA TRP A 219 -19.64 16.79 -11.41
C TRP A 219 -18.64 17.68 -12.15
N VAL A 220 -17.40 17.22 -12.25
CA VAL A 220 -16.34 17.85 -13.04
C VAL A 220 -15.94 16.90 -14.17
N PRO A 221 -16.19 17.23 -15.45
CA PRO A 221 -15.77 16.38 -16.56
C PRO A 221 -14.25 16.37 -16.70
N LEU A 222 -13.68 15.17 -16.86
CA LEU A 222 -12.27 14.98 -17.22
C LEU A 222 -12.16 14.27 -18.58
N PRO A 223 -11.03 14.42 -19.30
CA PRO A 223 -10.73 13.56 -20.44
C PRO A 223 -10.80 12.08 -20.04
N GLY A 224 -11.56 11.28 -20.79
CA GLY A 224 -11.71 9.85 -20.52
C GLY A 224 -12.72 9.50 -19.41
N ASP A 225 -13.39 10.46 -18.77
CA ASP A 225 -14.47 10.15 -17.82
C ASP A 225 -15.71 9.56 -18.54
N PRO A 226 -16.43 8.62 -17.89
CA PRO A 226 -17.71 8.14 -18.39
C PRO A 226 -18.82 9.17 -18.14
N ASP A 227 -19.89 9.12 -18.93
CA ASP A 227 -21.07 9.96 -18.71
C ASP A 227 -21.66 9.67 -17.31
N PRO A 228 -21.96 10.68 -16.47
CA PRO A 228 -22.54 10.51 -15.13
C PRO A 228 -23.80 9.65 -15.03
N LYS A 229 -24.51 9.37 -16.12
CA LYS A 229 -25.67 8.46 -16.17
C LYS A 229 -25.27 6.97 -16.20
N ASP A 230 -24.08 6.66 -16.70
CA ASP A 230 -23.59 5.29 -16.97
C ASP A 230 -22.78 4.72 -15.78
N ILE A 231 -22.71 5.46 -14.66
CA ILE A 231 -21.87 5.18 -13.50
C ILE A 231 -22.72 4.69 -12.32
N ASP A 232 -22.39 3.50 -11.81
CA ASP A 232 -22.85 3.09 -10.47
C ASP A 232 -22.02 3.80 -9.39
N ARG A 233 -22.54 4.95 -8.94
CA ARG A 233 -21.94 5.80 -7.89
C ARG A 233 -21.83 5.13 -6.52
N LEU A 234 -22.46 3.97 -6.30
CA LEU A 234 -22.26 3.17 -5.09
C LEU A 234 -20.97 2.34 -5.16
N ILE A 235 -20.32 2.28 -6.33
CA ILE A 235 -19.26 1.31 -6.64
C ILE A 235 -17.99 1.98 -7.20
N ALA A 236 -18.08 3.11 -7.91
CA ALA A 236 -16.91 3.91 -8.32
C ALA A 236 -17.19 5.42 -8.27
N SER A 237 -16.29 6.20 -7.66
CA SER A 237 -16.33 7.68 -7.66
C SER A 237 -15.05 8.31 -7.07
N ARG A 238 -14.64 9.48 -7.58
CA ARG A 238 -13.66 10.38 -6.97
C ARG A 238 -14.39 11.58 -6.39
N ASN A 239 -14.46 11.71 -5.07
CA ASN A 239 -15.15 12.83 -4.41
C ASN A 239 -14.14 13.70 -3.67
N HIS A 240 -14.21 15.02 -3.86
CA HIS A 240 -13.57 16.02 -3.03
C HIS A 240 -14.64 16.91 -2.38
N SER A 241 -14.40 17.37 -1.15
CA SER A 241 -15.06 18.56 -0.60
C SER A 241 -14.00 19.58 -0.22
N SER A 242 -13.91 20.68 -0.98
CA SER A 242 -12.98 21.79 -0.70
C SER A 242 -13.36 22.52 0.59
N THR A 243 -14.62 22.41 1.03
CA THR A 243 -15.11 22.99 2.28
C THR A 243 -14.57 22.27 3.52
N ASN A 244 -14.39 20.94 3.42
CA ASN A 244 -13.88 20.11 4.53
C ASN A 244 -12.42 19.69 4.33
N HIS A 245 -11.84 19.98 3.15
CA HIS A 245 -10.55 19.49 2.69
C HIS A 245 -10.40 17.98 2.82
N THR A 246 -11.42 17.24 2.37
CA THR A 246 -11.46 15.78 2.40
C THR A 246 -11.69 15.20 1.01
N VAL A 247 -10.81 14.31 0.60
CA VAL A 247 -11.01 13.46 -0.58
C VAL A 247 -11.45 12.07 -0.16
N ALA A 248 -12.36 11.47 -0.92
CA ALA A 248 -12.87 10.11 -0.73
C ALA A 248 -13.08 9.44 -2.09
N TRP A 249 -12.26 8.44 -2.38
CA TRP A 249 -12.15 7.79 -3.68
C TRP A 249 -12.49 6.31 -3.57
N VAL A 250 -13.33 5.81 -4.47
CA VAL A 250 -13.74 4.40 -4.55
C VAL A 250 -13.38 3.85 -5.92
N GLY A 251 -12.52 2.84 -5.96
CA GLY A 251 -12.06 2.18 -7.17
C GLY A 251 -12.58 0.76 -7.29
N ARG A 252 -12.96 0.35 -8.50
CA ARG A 252 -13.41 -1.00 -8.84
C ARG A 252 -12.65 -1.56 -10.03
N PHE A 253 -12.46 -2.87 -10.11
CA PHE A 253 -12.11 -3.49 -11.40
C PHE A 253 -13.37 -3.56 -12.28
N ASN A 254 -13.27 -3.10 -13.53
CA ASN A 254 -14.36 -3.20 -14.50
C ASN A 254 -14.54 -4.67 -14.97
N ASP A 255 -15.75 -5.03 -15.42
CA ASP A 255 -16.07 -6.25 -16.18
C ASP A 255 -15.41 -7.57 -15.73
N ALA A 256 -15.24 -7.75 -14.42
CA ALA A 256 -14.43 -8.80 -13.82
C ALA A 256 -14.95 -10.22 -14.14
N ASN A 257 -14.42 -10.79 -15.23
CA ASN A 257 -14.92 -12.04 -15.82
C ASN A 257 -14.06 -13.29 -15.54
N GLY A 258 -12.93 -13.14 -14.85
CA GLY A 258 -12.12 -14.24 -14.37
C GLY A 258 -12.54 -14.75 -12.97
N PRO A 259 -11.65 -15.50 -12.29
CA PRO A 259 -11.85 -16.04 -10.94
C PRO A 259 -12.28 -15.03 -9.86
N ILE A 260 -12.02 -13.74 -10.05
CA ILE A 260 -12.58 -12.66 -9.24
C ILE A 260 -13.69 -11.99 -10.05
N ALA A 261 -14.88 -11.87 -9.46
CA ALA A 261 -16.06 -11.25 -10.06
C ALA A 261 -16.35 -9.83 -9.55
N TYR A 262 -15.65 -9.43 -8.48
CA TYR A 262 -15.55 -8.04 -8.04
C TYR A 262 -14.36 -7.92 -7.09
N ALA A 263 -13.58 -6.87 -7.25
CA ALA A 263 -12.76 -6.33 -6.17
C ALA A 263 -12.88 -4.80 -6.17
N GLY A 264 -12.71 -4.21 -4.99
CA GLY A 264 -12.80 -2.76 -4.85
C GLY A 264 -12.16 -2.27 -3.56
N VAL A 265 -11.63 -1.07 -3.64
CA VAL A 265 -10.81 -0.37 -2.64
C VAL A 265 -11.40 1.02 -2.45
N ARG A 266 -11.41 1.51 -1.22
CA ARG A 266 -11.76 2.90 -0.93
C ARG A 266 -10.66 3.56 -0.12
N HIS A 267 -10.21 4.72 -0.59
CA HIS A 267 -9.35 5.61 0.15
C HIS A 267 -10.11 6.86 0.60
N SER A 268 -9.64 7.46 1.70
CA SER A 268 -9.91 8.86 2.00
C SER A 268 -8.65 9.55 2.51
N THR A 269 -8.48 10.80 2.11
CA THR A 269 -7.37 11.69 2.50
C THR A 269 -7.93 12.99 3.10
N LYS A 270 -7.09 13.68 3.87
CA LYS A 270 -7.17 15.15 3.93
C LYS A 270 -6.38 15.69 2.75
N ASP A 271 -6.84 16.76 2.13
CA ASP A 271 -6.26 17.20 0.85
C ASP A 271 -5.91 18.69 0.84
N ALA A 272 -4.95 19.04 0.00
CA ALA A 272 -4.27 20.33 -0.04
C ALA A 272 -4.72 21.22 -1.22
N TRP A 273 -5.90 21.01 -1.81
CA TRP A 273 -6.46 21.88 -2.88
C TRP A 273 -7.88 22.41 -2.61
N GLN A 274 -8.25 23.41 -3.42
CA GLN A 274 -9.47 24.22 -3.33
C GLN A 274 -10.56 23.68 -4.27
N THR A 275 -11.45 24.53 -4.78
CA THR A 275 -12.30 24.19 -5.93
C THR A 275 -11.47 24.08 -7.21
N ILE A 276 -11.92 23.22 -8.13
CA ILE A 276 -11.38 23.09 -9.49
C ILE A 276 -12.20 23.95 -10.46
N ASP A 277 -11.53 24.53 -11.47
CA ASP A 277 -12.17 25.03 -12.68
C ASP A 277 -12.54 23.85 -13.61
N PRO A 278 -13.83 23.58 -13.89
CA PRO A 278 -14.23 22.51 -14.80
C PRO A 278 -13.79 22.70 -16.25
N LEU A 279 -13.34 23.90 -16.65
CA LEU A 279 -12.75 24.16 -17.97
C LEU A 279 -11.24 23.90 -18.01
N ASN A 280 -10.58 23.83 -16.86
CA ASN A 280 -9.15 23.53 -16.73
C ASN A 280 -8.87 22.69 -15.46
N PRO A 281 -9.34 21.43 -15.41
CA PRO A 281 -9.35 20.66 -14.17
C PRO A 281 -7.99 20.14 -13.70
N LEU A 282 -6.92 20.42 -14.45
CA LEU A 282 -5.53 20.18 -14.05
C LEU A 282 -4.86 21.45 -13.47
N ALA A 283 -5.47 22.63 -13.60
CA ALA A 283 -5.01 23.87 -12.96
C ALA A 283 -5.42 23.93 -11.49
N LEU A 284 -4.73 23.14 -10.69
CA LEU A 284 -5.04 22.88 -9.29
C LEU A 284 -4.60 24.03 -8.40
N ASN A 285 -5.57 24.76 -7.84
CA ASN A 285 -5.29 25.79 -6.84
C ASN A 285 -5.11 25.13 -5.47
N LEU A 286 -3.89 25.14 -4.94
CA LEU A 286 -3.58 24.53 -3.65
C LEU A 286 -4.08 25.42 -2.49
N THR A 287 -4.67 24.78 -1.48
CA THR A 287 -5.03 25.37 -0.18
C THR A 287 -3.80 25.94 0.53
N CYS A 288 -2.65 25.30 0.34
CA CYS A 288 -1.37 25.71 0.92
C CYS A 288 -0.26 25.62 -0.13
N PRO A 289 -0.15 26.62 -1.03
CA PRO A 289 0.77 26.58 -2.18
C PRO A 289 2.25 26.72 -1.81
N ASP A 290 2.55 26.97 -0.53
CA ASP A 290 3.89 26.94 0.07
C ASP A 290 4.27 25.58 0.69
N PHE A 291 3.32 24.65 0.72
CA PHE A 291 3.38 23.35 1.41
C PHE A 291 3.69 23.41 2.93
N GLN A 292 3.68 24.60 3.57
CA GLN A 292 4.10 24.78 4.98
C GLN A 292 2.97 24.54 6.01
N CYS A 293 1.73 24.38 5.57
CA CYS A 293 0.57 24.26 6.47
C CYS A 293 0.24 22.80 6.86
N ALA A 294 -0.56 22.64 7.93
CA ALA A 294 -0.98 21.34 8.45
C ALA A 294 -1.91 20.50 7.53
N MET A 295 -2.28 21.00 6.34
CA MET A 295 -3.07 20.27 5.35
C MET A 295 -2.23 19.46 4.35
N ASN A 296 -0.93 19.73 4.24
CA ASN A 296 -0.03 19.02 3.33
C ASN A 296 0.44 17.67 3.91
N GLY A 297 0.33 17.50 5.23
CA GLY A 297 0.35 16.20 5.89
C GLY A 297 -0.97 15.45 5.67
N SER A 298 -1.23 15.07 4.42
CA SER A 298 -2.42 14.35 3.99
C SER A 298 -2.55 13.05 4.80
N THR A 299 -3.76 12.64 5.21
CA THR A 299 -3.94 11.41 6.02
C THR A 299 -4.73 10.36 5.27
N ALA A 300 -4.04 9.50 4.53
CA ALA A 300 -4.63 8.43 3.75
C ALA A 300 -5.10 7.24 4.61
N ARG A 301 -6.18 6.58 4.18
CA ARG A 301 -6.80 5.45 4.88
C ARG A 301 -7.45 4.48 3.91
N LEU A 302 -7.20 3.16 4.05
CA LEU A 302 -8.04 2.13 3.43
C LEU A 302 -9.35 1.95 4.22
N ASP A 303 -10.42 2.60 3.77
CA ASP A 303 -11.75 2.57 4.41
C ASP A 303 -12.40 1.18 4.30
N PHE A 304 -12.29 0.55 3.13
CA PHE A 304 -12.70 -0.84 2.91
C PHE A 304 -11.89 -1.54 1.83
N PHE A 305 -11.89 -2.86 1.89
CA PHE A 305 -11.49 -3.76 0.82
C PHE A 305 -12.54 -4.87 0.66
N ILE A 306 -12.87 -5.24 -0.57
CA ILE A 306 -13.83 -6.31 -0.88
C ILE A 306 -13.26 -7.22 -1.97
N ILE A 307 -13.44 -8.53 -1.82
CA ILE A 307 -13.36 -9.50 -2.92
C ILE A 307 -14.68 -10.27 -3.01
N ARG A 308 -15.17 -10.51 -4.23
CA ARG A 308 -16.15 -11.55 -4.57
C ARG A 308 -15.51 -12.52 -5.57
N PRO A 309 -14.99 -13.68 -5.16
CA PRO A 309 -14.50 -14.66 -6.11
C PRO A 309 -15.67 -15.43 -6.75
N ARG A 310 -15.41 -16.12 -7.86
CA ARG A 310 -16.37 -17.02 -8.49
C ARG A 310 -16.44 -18.33 -7.69
N HIS A 311 -17.42 -18.39 -6.81
CA HIS A 311 -17.68 -19.51 -5.91
C HIS A 311 -18.11 -20.79 -6.65
N LEU A 312 -17.74 -21.94 -6.08
CA LEU A 312 -18.22 -23.25 -6.52
C LEU A 312 -19.66 -23.46 -6.08
N LYS A 313 -20.51 -23.93 -7.01
CA LYS A 313 -21.88 -24.39 -6.72
C LYS A 313 -21.84 -25.77 -6.06
N THR A 314 -21.47 -25.81 -4.79
CA THR A 314 -21.35 -27.02 -3.97
C THR A 314 -22.13 -26.88 -2.66
N GLY A 315 -22.54 -27.99 -2.05
CA GLY A 315 -23.04 -28.02 -0.68
C GLY A 315 -21.92 -28.02 0.38
N ASP A 316 -20.67 -28.24 -0.02
CA ASP A 316 -19.53 -28.21 0.89
C ASP A 316 -19.20 -26.76 1.31
N ARG A 317 -19.43 -26.49 2.60
CA ARG A 317 -19.21 -25.20 3.25
C ARG A 317 -17.74 -24.84 3.48
N PHE A 318 -16.82 -25.78 3.32
CA PHE A 318 -15.38 -25.61 3.53
C PHE A 318 -14.54 -25.72 2.24
N ALA A 319 -15.20 -25.98 1.10
CA ALA A 319 -14.62 -26.11 -0.23
C ALA A 319 -13.63 -24.98 -0.57
N ARG A 320 -12.66 -25.27 -1.44
CA ARG A 320 -11.58 -24.33 -1.81
C ARG A 320 -11.59 -23.97 -3.29
N LEU A 321 -11.18 -22.73 -3.55
CA LEU A 321 -10.88 -22.19 -4.86
C LEU A 321 -9.38 -22.28 -5.08
N ASN A 322 -8.99 -22.87 -6.21
CA ASN A 322 -7.62 -22.94 -6.68
C ASN A 322 -7.57 -22.44 -8.13
N PHE A 323 -6.65 -21.51 -8.41
CA PHE A 323 -6.40 -20.96 -9.74
C PHE A 323 -4.96 -20.44 -9.78
N ARG A 324 -4.25 -20.64 -10.90
CA ARG A 324 -2.94 -20.04 -11.14
C ARG A 324 -2.80 -19.78 -12.63
N GLY A 325 -2.60 -18.52 -13.00
CA GLY A 325 -2.55 -18.08 -14.39
C GLY A 325 -2.47 -16.56 -14.48
N TYR A 326 -3.01 -16.01 -15.56
CA TYR A 326 -2.99 -14.57 -15.81
C TYR A 326 -4.41 -14.01 -16.02
N ALA A 327 -4.55 -12.71 -15.84
CA ALA A 327 -5.73 -11.93 -16.19
C ALA A 327 -5.35 -10.63 -16.93
N ASP A 328 -6.33 -10.05 -17.64
CA ASP A 328 -6.24 -8.70 -18.17
C ASP A 328 -6.31 -7.64 -17.03
N ARG A 329 -6.10 -6.36 -17.35
CA ARG A 329 -6.27 -5.26 -16.36
C ARG A 329 -7.64 -5.21 -15.67
N ASN A 330 -8.64 -5.89 -16.22
CA ASN A 330 -10.03 -5.95 -15.78
C ASN A 330 -10.35 -7.27 -15.04
N LEU A 331 -9.33 -8.02 -14.58
CA LEU A 331 -9.48 -9.34 -13.94
C LEU A 331 -10.21 -10.41 -14.77
N ARG A 332 -10.26 -10.27 -16.11
CA ARG A 332 -10.73 -11.31 -17.02
C ARG A 332 -9.59 -12.30 -17.25
N ALA A 333 -9.80 -13.59 -17.02
CA ALA A 333 -8.74 -14.59 -17.18
C ALA A 333 -8.29 -14.71 -18.65
N VAL A 334 -6.97 -14.73 -18.87
CA VAL A 334 -6.36 -14.80 -20.22
C VAL A 334 -5.42 -16.01 -20.35
N THR A 335 -5.16 -16.39 -21.59
CA THR A 335 -4.25 -17.50 -21.96
C THR A 335 -3.18 -17.00 -22.94
N GLY A 336 -2.06 -17.70 -23.03
CA GLY A 336 -0.98 -17.36 -23.96
C GLY A 336 0.00 -16.26 -23.50
N CYS A 337 -0.18 -15.70 -22.30
CA CYS A 337 0.78 -14.75 -21.72
C CYS A 337 2.16 -15.39 -21.51
N THR A 338 3.18 -14.79 -22.11
CA THR A 338 4.61 -15.20 -22.03
C THR A 338 5.47 -14.23 -21.22
N ALA A 339 4.97 -13.04 -20.91
CA ALA A 339 5.63 -12.01 -20.12
C ALA A 339 4.59 -11.23 -19.30
N LEU A 340 5.04 -10.53 -18.26
CA LEU A 340 4.20 -9.61 -17.49
C LEU A 340 3.89 -8.36 -18.32
N GLY A 341 2.70 -7.79 -18.14
CA GLY A 341 2.31 -6.56 -18.81
C GLY A 341 0.87 -6.13 -18.49
N PRO A 342 0.38 -5.03 -19.10
CA PRO A 342 -0.93 -4.46 -18.81
C PRO A 342 -2.11 -5.42 -18.88
N ASP A 343 -2.08 -6.41 -19.79
CA ASP A 343 -3.13 -7.42 -19.93
C ASP A 343 -2.59 -8.86 -19.72
N CYS A 344 -1.47 -9.00 -19.02
CA CYS A 344 -0.86 -10.26 -18.61
C CYS A 344 -0.40 -10.17 -17.15
N ILE A 345 -1.39 -10.02 -16.26
CA ILE A 345 -1.19 -9.79 -14.82
C ILE A 345 -1.37 -11.11 -14.06
N PRO A 346 -0.47 -11.51 -13.13
CA PRO A 346 -0.63 -12.74 -12.39
C PRO A 346 -1.92 -12.76 -11.57
N LEU A 347 -2.66 -13.86 -11.65
CA LEU A 347 -3.84 -14.12 -10.83
C LEU A 347 -3.68 -15.50 -10.20
N VAL A 348 -3.69 -15.53 -8.86
CA VAL A 348 -3.46 -16.72 -8.05
C VAL A 348 -4.51 -16.81 -6.95
N LEU A 349 -5.14 -17.98 -6.83
CA LEU A 349 -5.94 -18.41 -5.68
C LEU A 349 -5.35 -19.74 -5.20
N GLU A 350 -4.89 -19.79 -3.95
CA GLU A 350 -4.21 -20.94 -3.34
C GLU A 350 -4.94 -21.38 -2.09
N ASN A 351 -5.63 -22.52 -2.18
CA ASN A 351 -6.54 -23.04 -1.16
C ASN A 351 -7.52 -21.98 -0.61
N PHE A 352 -7.93 -21.02 -1.44
CA PHE A 352 -8.72 -19.87 -0.99
C PHE A 352 -10.12 -20.33 -0.59
N PRO A 353 -10.67 -19.91 0.56
CA PRO A 353 -12.03 -20.28 0.98
C PRO A 353 -13.10 -20.01 -0.08
N ASN A 354 -14.02 -20.96 -0.31
CA ASN A 354 -15.14 -20.79 -1.21
C ASN A 354 -16.13 -19.76 -0.63
N LEU A 355 -16.08 -18.52 -1.09
CA LEU A 355 -16.88 -17.40 -0.57
C LEU A 355 -17.65 -16.70 -1.70
N ARG A 356 -18.87 -16.23 -1.41
CA ARG A 356 -19.55 -15.25 -2.28
C ARG A 356 -18.94 -13.86 -2.12
N MET A 357 -18.45 -13.54 -0.93
CA MET A 357 -17.79 -12.28 -0.62
C MET A 357 -16.91 -12.40 0.64
N VAL A 358 -15.81 -11.64 0.66
CA VAL A 358 -15.18 -11.17 1.90
C VAL A 358 -15.08 -9.64 1.82
N GLN A 359 -15.51 -8.96 2.89
CA GLN A 359 -15.37 -7.52 3.08
C GLN A 359 -14.54 -7.26 4.34
N PHE A 360 -13.42 -6.58 4.16
CA PHE A 360 -12.63 -5.96 5.21
C PHE A 360 -13.05 -4.48 5.37
N ARG A 361 -13.11 -4.00 6.61
CA ARG A 361 -13.31 -2.58 6.96
C ARG A 361 -12.43 -2.25 8.15
N ASN A 362 -11.55 -1.25 8.04
CA ASN A 362 -10.73 -0.85 9.18
C ASN A 362 -10.34 0.63 9.11
N SER A 363 -9.62 1.09 10.13
CA SER A 363 -9.17 2.47 10.30
C SER A 363 -7.67 2.55 10.57
N GLY A 364 -6.88 1.84 9.74
CA GLY A 364 -5.47 2.18 9.58
C GLY A 364 -5.39 3.53 8.87
N VAL A 365 -4.76 4.52 9.52
CA VAL A 365 -4.50 5.84 8.96
C VAL A 365 -3.00 5.96 8.80
N TRP A 366 -2.53 6.09 7.56
CA TRP A 366 -1.17 6.49 7.26
C TRP A 366 -1.14 7.99 6.95
N ARG A 367 0.06 8.56 6.92
CA ARG A 367 0.28 9.93 6.45
C ARG A 367 0.84 9.85 5.06
N GLU A 368 0.17 10.50 4.14
CA GLU A 368 0.62 10.73 2.78
C GLU A 368 1.46 12.01 2.81
N TYR A 369 2.78 11.85 2.79
CA TYR A 369 3.72 12.96 2.69
C TYR A 369 4.22 13.20 1.26
N ASP A 370 3.84 12.40 0.28
CA ASP A 370 4.18 12.66 -1.11
C ASP A 370 3.08 13.55 -1.70
N SER A 371 3.34 14.86 -1.73
CA SER A 371 2.54 15.78 -2.52
C SER A 371 3.43 16.75 -3.29
N SER A 372 3.42 16.63 -4.61
CA SER A 372 4.24 17.42 -5.52
C SER A 372 3.52 17.68 -6.86
N PRO A 373 3.84 18.76 -7.58
CA PRO A 373 3.42 18.92 -8.97
C PRO A 373 4.26 18.03 -9.91
N PRO A 374 3.70 17.56 -11.04
CA PRO A 374 4.41 16.68 -11.98
C PRO A 374 5.80 17.18 -12.37
N GLY A 375 6.82 16.32 -12.23
CA GLY A 375 8.21 16.62 -12.57
C GLY A 375 8.97 17.46 -11.54
N GLN A 376 8.45 17.59 -10.31
CA GLN A 376 9.10 18.30 -9.21
C GLN A 376 9.01 17.49 -7.92
N HIS A 377 10.04 17.55 -7.07
CA HIS A 377 10.08 16.84 -5.79
C HIS A 377 10.17 17.87 -4.66
N TRP A 378 9.07 18.14 -3.96
CA TRP A 378 8.93 19.33 -3.11
C TRP A 378 8.68 19.07 -1.62
N ILE A 379 8.57 17.81 -1.20
CA ILE A 379 8.60 17.46 0.23
C ILE A 379 9.97 16.87 0.57
N GLU A 380 10.84 17.74 1.07
CA GLU A 380 12.12 17.37 1.66
C GLU A 380 11.91 16.99 3.14
N TYR A 381 12.49 15.87 3.58
CA TYR A 381 12.61 15.57 5.00
C TYR A 381 13.63 16.53 5.66
N PRO A 382 13.41 17.03 6.89
CA PRO A 382 12.33 16.71 7.83
C PRO A 382 11.29 17.85 7.96
N ASN A 383 10.16 17.70 7.26
CA ASN A 383 8.93 18.49 7.48
C ASN A 383 8.10 17.97 8.67
#